data_AF-A0A1E5IRF8-F1
#
_entry.id   AF-A0A1E5IRF8-F1
#
_cell.length_a   1.000
_cell.length_b   1.000
_cell.length_c   1.000
_cell.angle_alpha   90.00
_cell.angle_beta   90.00
_cell.angle_gamma   90.00
#
_symmetry.space_group_name_H-M   'P 1'
#
loop_
_entity.id
_entity.type
_entity.pdbx_description
1 polymer ?
#
loop_
_entity_poly.entity_id
_entity_poly.type
_entity_poly.pdbx_seq_one_letter_code
_entity_poly.pdbx_strand_id
1 'polypeptide(L)' 'MMKGLKVAHWLGVLMLATGIMLYSFTTLTQEVSGILLISCLIGLGLVLMSPFPMVLFIQWARAQENSNSSQ' A
#
# COMPACT_ATOMS: atom_id res chain seq x y z
N MET A 1 -9.36 15.90 3.04
CA MET A 1 -9.44 14.70 2.17
C MET A 1 -8.07 14.10 1.84
N MET A 2 -7.09 14.86 1.32
CA MET A 2 -5.76 14.32 0.95
C MET A 2 -4.95 13.70 2.11
N LYS A 3 -5.16 14.14 3.36
CA LYS A 3 -4.46 13.62 4.55
C LYS A 3 -4.80 12.15 4.85
N GLY A 4 -6.07 11.75 4.69
CA GLY A 4 -6.51 10.38 5.01
C GLY A 4 -5.89 9.34 4.08
N LEU A 5 -5.82 9.64 2.78
CA LEU A 5 -5.20 8.75 1.79
C LEU A 5 -3.69 8.59 2.04
N LYS A 6 -3.03 9.68 2.45
CA LYS A 6 -1.59 9.68 2.78
C LYS A 6 -1.31 8.88 4.07
N VAL A 7 -2.17 8.98 5.07
CA VAL A 7 -2.09 8.18 6.31
C VAL A 7 -2.34 6.71 6.03
N ALA A 8 -3.35 6.37 5.23
CA ALA A 8 -3.64 4.99 4.85
C ALA A 8 -2.46 4.34 4.08
N HIS A 9 -1.82 5.10 3.19
CA HIS A 9 -0.63 4.64 2.48
C HIS A 9 0.53 4.38 3.43
N TRP A 10 0.83 5.32 4.35
CA TRP A 10 1.88 5.13 5.36
C TRP A 10 1.59 3.97 6.32
N LEU A 11 0.32 3.77 6.69
CA LEU A 11 -0.11 2.62 7.47
C LEU A 11 0.10 1.30 6.72
N GLY A 12 -0.27 1.26 5.44
CA GLY A 12 -0.04 0.10 4.57
C GLY A 12 1.45 -0.22 4.41
N VAL A 13 2.30 0.80 4.24
CA VAL A 13 3.77 0.64 4.20
C VAL A 13 4.31 0.10 5.52
N LEU A 14 3.82 0.59 6.66
CA LEU A 14 4.25 0.10 7.97
C LEU A 14 3.83 -1.37 8.17
N MET A 15 2.60 -1.75 7.79
CA MET A 15 2.14 -3.14 7.82
C MET A 15 2.99 -4.04 6.93
N LEU A 16 3.31 -3.58 5.71
CA LEU A 16 4.16 -4.30 4.77
C LEU A 16 5.57 -4.52 5.34
N ALA A 17 6.20 -3.46 5.82
CA ALA A 17 7.54 -3.51 6.41
C ALA A 17 7.58 -4.45 7.62
N THR A 18 6.55 -4.40 8.46
CA THR A 18 6.39 -5.30 9.61
C THR A 18 6.24 -6.76 9.14
N GLY A 19 5.42 -7.02 8.11
CA GLY A 19 5.25 -8.36 7.55
C GLY A 19 6.54 -8.95 6.98
N ILE A 20 7.32 -8.13 6.24
CA ILE A 20 8.64 -8.53 5.72
C ILE A 20 9.64 -8.77 6.85
N MET A 21 9.63 -7.93 7.89
CA MET A 21 10.47 -8.11 9.06
C MET A 21 10.13 -9.41 9.78
N LEU A 22 8.84 -9.69 10.03
CA LEU A 22 8.39 -10.94 10.64
C LEU A 22 8.71 -12.17 9.78
N TYR A 23 8.63 -12.06 8.45
CA TYR A 23 9.00 -13.13 7.53
C TYR A 23 10.46 -13.58 7.70
N SER A 24 11.35 -12.66 8.12
CA SER A 24 12.76 -12.99 8.38
C SER A 24 12.96 -13.83 9.66
N PHE A 25 11.95 -13.96 10.51
CA PHE A 25 11.99 -14.81 11.71
C PHE A 25 11.47 -16.21 11.38
N THR A 26 12.40 -17.15 11.14
CA THR A 26 12.10 -18.52 10.70
C THR A 26 11.16 -19.28 11.64
N THR A 27 11.26 -19.04 12.95
CA THR A 27 10.41 -19.68 13.96
C THR A 27 8.93 -19.34 13.80
N LEU A 28 8.60 -18.11 13.42
CA LEU A 28 7.21 -17.68 13.19
C LEU A 28 6.69 -18.21 11.85
N THR A 29 7.54 -18.32 10.83
CA THR A 29 7.13 -18.85 9.50
C THR A 29 6.92 -20.36 9.47
N GLN A 30 7.49 -21.10 10.43
CA GLN A 30 7.38 -22.56 10.47
C GLN A 30 6.01 -23.04 10.97
N GLU A 31 5.29 -22.18 11.68
CA GLU A 31 3.91 -22.44 12.07
C GLU A 31 2.91 -21.95 11.01
N VAL A 32 1.88 -22.77 10.75
CA VAL A 32 0.80 -22.44 9.80
C VAL A 32 0.10 -21.13 10.20
N SER A 33 -0.10 -20.90 11.50
CA SER A 33 -0.71 -19.65 11.98
C SER A 33 0.17 -18.43 11.69
N GLY A 34 1.49 -18.55 11.89
CA GLY A 34 2.41 -17.45 11.69
C GLY A 34 2.57 -17.07 10.21
N ILE A 35 2.70 -18.04 9.31
CA ILE A 35 2.77 -17.75 7.87
C ILE A 35 1.46 -17.14 7.34
N LEU A 36 0.30 -17.55 7.85
CA LEU A 36 -0.99 -16.95 7.50
C LEU A 36 -1.07 -15.51 7.99
N LEU A 37 -0.64 -15.23 9.22
CA LEU A 37 -0.61 -13.88 9.77
C LEU A 37 0.29 -12.97 8.93
N ILE A 38 1.51 -13.42 8.60
CA ILE A 38 2.46 -12.68 7.76
C ILE A 38 1.86 -12.42 6.37
N SER A 39 1.25 -13.43 5.75
CA SER A 39 0.62 -13.30 4.43
C SER A 39 -0.52 -12.29 4.45
N CYS A 40 -1.38 -12.32 5.48
CA CYS A 40 -2.43 -11.34 5.66
C CYS A 40 -1.87 -9.92 5.89
N LEU A 41 -0.80 -9.80 6.68
CA LEU A 41 -0.18 -8.51 6.98
C LEU A 41 0.41 -7.85 5.71
N ILE A 42 1.11 -8.65 4.90
CA ILE A 42 1.68 -8.22 3.62
C ILE A 42 0.56 -7.90 2.63
N GLY A 43 -0.42 -8.80 2.47
CA GLY A 43 -1.54 -8.62 1.54
C GLY A 43 -2.38 -7.38 1.86
N LEU A 44 -2.77 -7.20 3.12
CA LEU A 44 -3.51 -6.01 3.56
C LEU A 44 -2.67 -4.73 3.46
N GLY A 45 -1.37 -4.80 3.75
CA GLY A 45 -0.44 -3.69 3.58
C GLY A 45 -0.39 -3.19 2.13
N LEU A 46 -0.30 -4.11 1.16
CA LEU A 46 -0.35 -3.79 -0.27
C LEU A 46 -1.70 -3.21 -0.70
N VAL A 47 -2.81 -3.78 -0.23
CA VAL A 47 -4.16 -3.27 -0.53
C VAL A 47 -4.33 -1.83 -0.03
N LEU A 48 -3.93 -1.55 1.22
CA LEU A 48 -3.97 -0.20 1.81
C LEU A 48 -3.02 0.79 1.10
N MET A 49 -1.92 0.30 0.53
CA MET A 49 -0.96 1.12 -0.20
C MET A 49 -1.47 1.52 -1.60
N SER A 50 -2.24 0.65 -2.27
CA SER A 50 -2.68 0.78 -3.67
C SER A 50 -3.50 2.04 -4.08
N PRO A 51 -4.43 2.59 -3.26
CA PRO A 51 -5.30 3.68 -3.71
C PRO A 51 -4.57 5.03 -3.87
N PHE A 52 -3.48 5.26 -3.13
CA PHE A 52 -2.74 6.52 -3.18
C PHE A 52 -2.06 6.81 -4.54
N PRO A 53 -1.22 5.90 -5.09
CA PRO A 53 -0.61 6.11 -6.40
C PRO A 53 -1.65 6.15 -7.53
N MET A 54 -2.74 5.39 -7.41
CA MET A 54 -3.83 5.39 -8.39
C MET A 54 -4.50 6.77 -8.49
N VAL A 55 -4.84 7.39 -7.35
CA VAL A 55 -5.41 8.75 -7.32
C VAL A 55 -4.43 9.81 -7.84
N LEU A 56 -3.12 9.62 -7.62
CA LEU A 56 -2.07 10.49 -8.19
C LEU A 56 -2.04 10.40 -9.72
N PHE A 57 -2.13 9.19 -10.26
CA PHE A 57 -2.19 8.94 -11.69
C PHE A 57 -3.42 9.57 -12.36
N ILE A 58 -4.61 9.41 -11.75
CA ILE A 58 -5.84 10.05 -12.26
C ILE A 58 -5.70 11.57 -12.27
N GLN A 59 -5.16 12.17 -11.19
CA GLN A 59 -4.98 13.62 -11.12
C GLN A 59 -4.01 14.13 -12.19
N TRP A 60 -2.91 13.39 -12.43
CA TRP A 60 -1.98 13.70 -13.51
C TRP A 60 -2.67 13.63 -14.89
N ALA A 61 -3.45 12.57 -15.16
CA ALA A 61 -4.16 12.41 -16.44
C ALA A 61 -5.16 13.55 -16.69
N ARG A 62 -5.92 13.96 -15.67
CA ARG A 62 -6.86 15.10 -15.77
C ARG A 62 -6.15 16.44 -15.98
N ALA A 63 -4.97 16.62 -15.38
CA ALA A 63 -4.17 17.82 -15.60
C ALA A 63 -3.68 17.90 -17.05
N GLN A 64 -3.31 16.76 -17.64
CA GLN A 64 -2.90 16.68 -19.05
C GLN A 64 -4.05 17.04 -20.00
N GLU A 65 -5.25 16.51 -19.76
CA GLU A 65 -6.45 16.82 -20.56
C GLU A 65 -6.79 18.32 -20.55
N ASN A 66 -6.78 18.96 -19.37
CA ASN A 66 -7.05 20.39 -19.23
C ASN A 66 -5.97 21.28 -19.87
N SER A 67 -4.71 20.84 -19.87
CA SER A 67 -3.63 21.59 -20.52
C SER A 67 -3.71 21.55 -22.05
N ASN A 68 -4.28 20.47 -22.61
CA ASN A 68 -4.34 20.25 -24.06
C ASN A 68 -5.60 20.86 -24.71
N SER A 69 -6.64 21.18 -23.92
CA SER A 69 -7.88 21.83 -24.38
C SER A 69 -7.85 23.36 -24.36
N SER A 70 -6.74 23.94 -23.88
CA SER A 70 -6.51 25.40 -23.84
C SER A 70 -5.62 25.89 -24.99
N GLN A 71 -5.30 25.01 -25.94
CA GLN A 71 -4.57 25.29 -27.19
C GLN A 71 -5.52 25.16 -28.38
#